data_AF-A0A644T3A3-F1
#
_entry.id   AF-A0A644T3A3-F1
#
_cell.length_a   1.000
_cell.length_b   1.000
_cell.length_c   1.000
_cell.angle_alpha   90.00
_cell.angle_beta   90.00
_cell.angle_gamma   90.00
#
_symmetry.space_group_name_H-M   'P 1'
#
loop_
_entity.id
_entity.type
_entity.pdbx_description
1 polymer ?
#
loop_
_entity_poly.entity_id
_entity_poly.type
_entity_poly.pdbx_seq_one_letter_code
_entity_poly.pdbx_strand_id
1 'polypeptide(L)' 'MKLKELRLSKFLSQADLAKSAGMTKETIGRLETGKHKPNFVTIRKLATALEVKPEEIEF' A
#
# COMPACT_ATOMS: atom_id res chain seq x y z
N MET A 1 10.42 -1.15 -4.42
CA MET A 1 9.66 -2.39 -4.73
C MET A 1 8.22 -2.02 -4.99
N LYS A 2 7.50 -2.76 -5.84
CA LYS A 2 6.09 -2.46 -6.09
C LYS A 2 5.26 -2.66 -4.83
N LEU A 3 4.22 -1.84 -4.63
CA LEU A 3 3.33 -1.94 -3.47
C LEU A 3 2.85 -3.38 -3.20
N LYS A 4 2.49 -4.10 -4.27
CA LYS A 4 2.03 -5.51 -4.19
C LYS A 4 3.11 -6.44 -3.64
N GLU A 5 4.37 -6.24 -4.03
CA GLU A 5 5.49 -7.08 -3.61
C GLU A 5 5.80 -6.87 -2.13
N LEU A 6 5.82 -5.62 -1.67
CA LEU A 6 5.98 -5.28 -0.25
C LEU A 6 4.87 -5.85 0.61
N ARG A 7 3.62 -5.80 0.13
CA ARG A 7 2.49 -6.41 0.85
C ARG A 7 2.65 -7.92 0.99
N LEU A 8 3.02 -8.59 -0.10
CA LEU A 8 3.16 -10.05 -0.12
C LEU A 8 4.37 -10.52 0.70
N SER A 9 5.48 -9.77 0.72
CA SER A 9 6.63 -10.10 1.56
C SER A 9 6.32 -10.02 3.06
N LYS A 10 5.29 -9.24 3.43
CA LYS A 10 4.74 -9.17 4.80
C LYS A 10 3.59 -10.15 5.07
N PHE A 11 3.31 -11.08 4.15
CA PHE A 11 2.21 -12.05 4.26
C PHE A 11 0.82 -11.42 4.45
N LEU A 12 0.63 -10.19 3.98
CA LEU A 12 -0.63 -9.47 4.11
C LEU A 12 -1.53 -9.72 2.90
N SER A 13 -2.83 -9.90 3.10
CA SER A 13 -3.82 -9.73 2.03
C SER A 13 -4.07 -8.25 1.74
N GLN A 14 -4.73 -7.92 0.62
CA GLN A 14 -5.14 -6.53 0.34
C GLN A 14 -6.06 -5.98 1.44
N ALA A 15 -6.88 -6.83 2.07
CA ALA A 15 -7.76 -6.44 3.16
C ALA A 15 -6.97 -6.13 4.45
N ASP A 16 -5.90 -6.88 4.72
CA ASP A 16 -5.05 -6.66 5.90
C ASP A 16 -4.28 -5.34 5.80
N LEU A 17 -3.69 -5.07 4.63
CA LEU A 17 -3.03 -3.79 4.37
C LEU A 17 -4.03 -2.63 4.42
N ALA A 18 -5.21 -2.79 3.83
CA ALA A 18 -6.26 -1.79 3.87
C ALA A 18 -6.67 -1.44 5.31
N LYS A 19 -6.90 -2.47 6.14
CA LYS A 19 -7.23 -2.31 7.56
C LYS A 19 -6.13 -1.55 8.31
N SER A 20 -4.88 -1.96 8.10
CA SER A 20 -3.72 -1.35 8.78
C SER A 20 -3.46 0.10 8.33
N ALA A 21 -3.72 0.42 7.06
CA ALA A 21 -3.57 1.76 6.51
C ALA A 21 -4.80 2.67 6.72
N GLY A 22 -5.91 2.15 7.28
CA GLY A 22 -7.17 2.87 7.39
C GLY A 22 -7.76 3.25 6.02
N MET A 23 -7.78 2.28 5.10
CA MET A 23 -8.23 2.40 3.71
C MET A 23 -9.19 1.26 3.35
N THR A 24 -9.79 1.30 2.16
CA THR A 24 -10.58 0.16 1.66
C THR A 24 -9.71 -0.81 0.87
N LYS A 25 -10.08 -2.10 0.86
CA LYS A 25 -9.45 -3.12 0.01
C LYS A 25 -9.43 -2.70 -1.47
N GLU A 26 -10.52 -2.08 -1.94
CA GLU A 26 -10.64 -1.60 -3.32
C GLU A 26 -9.60 -0.51 -3.64
N THR A 27 -9.35 0.41 -2.71
CA THR A 27 -8.29 1.41 -2.89
C THR A 27 -6.92 0.75 -3.01
N ILE A 28 -6.61 -0.26 -2.19
CA ILE A 28 -5.35 -1.01 -2.33
C ILE A 28 -5.25 -1.66 -3.72
N GLY A 29 -6.32 -2.31 -4.20
CA GLY A 29 -6.33 -2.91 -5.54
C GLY A 29 -6.12 -1.90 -6.68
N ARG A 30 -6.71 -0.71 -6.59
CA ARG A 30 -6.50 0.38 -7.56
C ARG A 30 -5.04 0.88 -7.56
N LEU A 31 -4.42 0.97 -6.39
CA LEU A 31 -3.02 1.37 -6.25
C LEU A 31 -2.06 0.29 -6.78
N GLU A 32 -2.29 -0.98 -6.45
CA GLU A 32 -1.43 -2.09 -6.91
C GLU A 32 -1.48 -2.33 -8.43
N THR A 33 -2.53 -1.85 -9.09
CA THR A 33 -2.70 -1.96 -10.54
C THR A 33 -2.21 -0.73 -11.29
N GLY A 34 -1.68 0.28 -10.59
CA GLY A 34 -1.20 1.54 -11.19
C GLY A 34 -2.32 2.42 -11.76
N LYS A 35 -3.59 2.07 -11.55
CA LYS A 35 -4.75 2.80 -12.10
C LYS A 35 -5.00 4.12 -11.38
N HIS A 36 -4.41 4.32 -10.20
CA HIS A 36 -4.58 5.53 -9.41
C HIS A 36 -3.25 5.95 -8.79
N LYS A 37 -2.84 7.20 -8.99
CA LYS A 37 -1.67 7.76 -8.31
C LYS A 37 -2.03 8.14 -6.86
N PRO A 38 -1.31 7.65 -5.84
CA PRO A 38 -1.56 8.05 -4.47
C PRO A 38 -1.13 9.51 -4.24
N ASN A 39 -1.77 10.17 -3.27
CA ASN A 39 -1.27 11.44 -2.74
C ASN A 39 -0.30 11.19 -1.57
N PHE A 40 0.36 12.24 -1.09
CA PHE A 40 1.33 12.14 0.01
C PHE A 40 0.77 11.51 1.30
N VAL A 41 -0.51 11.74 1.61
CA VAL A 41 -1.16 11.15 2.80
C VAL A 41 -1.31 9.63 2.63
N THR A 42 -1.75 9.18 1.46
CA THR A 42 -1.84 7.76 1.11
C THR A 42 -0.47 7.08 1.17
N ILE A 43 0.57 7.72 0.61
CA ILE A 43 1.92 7.18 0.66
C ILE A 43 2.38 6.99 2.11
N ARG A 44 2.20 8.00 2.98
CA ARG A 44 2.56 7.87 4.41
C ARG A 44 1.80 6.76 5.12
N LYS A 45 0.49 6.63 4.87
CA LYS A 45 -0.34 5.59 5.49
C LYS A 45 0.15 4.19 5.11
N LEU A 46 0.45 3.98 3.82
CA LEU A 46 0.96 2.70 3.33
C LEU A 46 2.36 2.40 3.84
N ALA A 47 3.25 3.39 3.84
CA ALA A 47 4.59 3.27 4.39
C ALA A 47 4.57 2.89 5.88
N THR A 48 3.69 3.52 6.65
CA THR A 48 3.50 3.20 8.07
C THR A 48 2.96 1.77 8.25
N ALA A 49 1.92 1.40 7.49
CA ALA A 49 1.31 0.07 7.58
C ALA A 49 2.24 -1.07 7.10
N LEU A 50 3.18 -0.76 6.20
CA LEU A 50 4.19 -1.70 5.71
C LEU A 50 5.51 -1.60 6.49
N GLU A 51 5.63 -0.67 7.44
CA GLU A 51 6.86 -0.38 8.20
C GLU A 51 8.10 -0.20 7.30
N VAL A 52 7.93 0.57 6.23
CA VAL A 52 9.00 0.95 5.30
C VAL A 52 9.03 2.46 5.14
N LYS A 53 10.08 3.00 4.54
CA LYS A 53 10.11 4.41 4.14
C LYS A 53 9.20 4.64 2.93
N PRO A 54 8.55 5.82 2.82
CA PRO A 54 7.78 6.22 1.65
C PRO A 54 8.49 6.00 0.31
N GLU A 55 9.80 6.22 0.28
CA GLU A 55 10.67 6.12 -0.89
C GLU A 55 10.86 4.69 -1.40
N GLU A 56 10.57 3.69 -0.55
CA GLU A 56 10.70 2.27 -0.90
C GLU A 56 9.50 1.74 -1.69
N ILE A 57 8.39 2.48 -1.70
CA ILE A 57 7.12 2.09 -2.35
C ILE A 57 7.06 2.66 -3.77
N GLU A 58 6.98 1.76 -4.74
CA GLU A 58 6.71 2.07 -6.14
C GLU A 58 5.21 1.79 -6.45
N PHE A 59 4.55 2.75 -7.12
CA PHE A 59 3.12 2.74 -7.43
C PHE A 59 2.83 2.66 -8.92
#